data_AF-A0A7K2N4L0-F1
#
_entry.id   AF-A0A7K2N4L0-F1
#
_cell.length_a   1.000
_cell.length_b   1.000
_cell.length_c   1.000
_cell.angle_alpha   90.00
_cell.angle_beta   90.00
_cell.angle_gamma   90.00
#
_symmetry.space_group_name_H-M   'P 1'
#
loop_
_entity.id
_entity.type
_entity.pdbx_description
1 polymer ?
#
loop_
_entity_poly.entity_id
_entity_poly.type
_entity_poly.pdbx_seq_one_letter_code
_entity_poly.pdbx_strand_id
1 'polypeptide(L)'
;MTVDVCVRQEGEDVYMIYELAGTETPRLVDVYMWLEDSATKRVVDYVAARNKPYAYYKMRADPTPRRREHVVEVKLVRGTSYEVCVGVVPADAATPDFRSPNVTGIMRGFVY
;
A
#
# COMPACT_ATOMS: atom_id res chain seq x y z
N MET A 1 -7.44 13.01 8.68
CA MET A 1 -7.16 11.60 8.33
C MET A 1 -5.67 11.47 8.19
N THR A 2 -5.09 10.45 8.80
CA THR A 2 -3.68 10.10 8.71
C THR A 2 -3.55 8.68 8.19
N VAL A 3 -2.46 8.44 7.49
CA VAL A 3 -2.08 7.12 6.99
C VAL A 3 -0.60 6.95 7.29
N ASP A 4 -0.27 5.92 8.03
CA ASP A 4 1.11 5.52 8.31
C ASP A 4 1.42 4.22 7.58
N VAL A 5 2.62 4.15 7.01
CA VAL A 5 3.07 3.00 6.21
C VAL A 5 4.30 2.38 6.86
N CYS A 6 4.26 1.07 7.04
CA CYS A 6 5.27 0.28 7.70
C CYS A 6 5.60 -0.97 6.89
N VAL A 7 6.78 -1.52 7.17
CA VAL A 7 7.21 -2.82 6.66
C VAL A 7 7.64 -3.68 7.84
N ARG A 8 7.33 -4.97 7.77
CA ARG A 8 7.84 -5.98 8.70
C ARG A 8 8.46 -7.11 7.89
N GLN A 9 9.59 -7.64 8.35
CA GLN A 9 10.26 -8.76 7.73
C GLN A 9 10.39 -9.90 8.75
N GLU A 10 10.08 -11.12 8.33
CA GLU A 10 10.20 -12.33 9.13
C GLU A 10 10.81 -13.43 8.27
N GLY A 11 12.13 -13.62 8.39
CA GLY A 11 12.87 -14.50 7.48
C GLY A 11 12.84 -13.96 6.05
N GLU A 12 12.28 -14.75 5.12
CA GLU A 12 12.10 -14.36 3.72
C GLU A 12 10.74 -13.67 3.45
N ASP A 13 9.83 -13.68 4.42
CA ASP A 13 8.53 -13.06 4.27
C ASP A 13 8.62 -11.55 4.56
N VAL A 14 8.09 -10.75 3.64
CA VAL A 14 7.94 -9.31 3.81
C VAL A 14 6.46 -8.99 3.92
N TYR A 15 6.11 -8.11 4.85
CA TYR A 15 4.74 -7.69 5.10
C TYR A 15 4.61 -6.19 4.90
N MET A 16 3.75 -5.80 3.97
CA MET A 16 3.31 -4.44 3.75
C MET A 16 2.21 -4.11 4.75
N ILE A 17 2.41 -3.03 5.51
CA ILE A 17 1.50 -2.63 6.59
C ILE A 17 1.08 -1.19 6.37
N TYR A 18 -0.21 -0.92 6.55
CA TYR A 18 -0.69 0.45 6.71
C TYR A 18 -1.58 0.56 7.95
N GLU A 19 -1.55 1.74 8.55
CA GLU A 19 -2.48 2.15 9.59
C GLU A 19 -3.25 3.38 9.12
N LEU A 20 -4.58 3.31 9.19
CA LEU A 20 -5.47 4.40 8.79
C LEU A 20 -6.20 4.92 10.03
N ALA A 21 -6.10 6.22 10.29
CA ALA A 21 -6.91 6.90 11.29
C ALA A 21 -7.68 8.07 10.67
N GLY A 22 -8.99 8.12 10.94
CA GLY A 22 -9.93 9.11 10.45
C GLY A 22 -10.05 10.34 11.35
N THR A 23 -11.21 10.98 11.28
CA THR A 23 -11.62 12.10 12.15
C THR A 23 -12.98 11.78 12.76
N GLU A 24 -13.44 12.59 13.73
CA GLU A 24 -14.72 12.35 14.41
C GLU A 24 -15.92 12.24 13.46
N THR A 25 -15.89 12.97 12.35
CA THR A 25 -16.82 12.76 11.23
C THR A 25 -16.26 11.68 10.30
N PRO A 26 -16.83 10.46 10.28
CA PRO A 26 -16.31 9.37 9.48
C PRO A 26 -16.55 9.61 7.99
N ARG A 27 -15.60 9.18 7.16
CA ARG A 27 -15.73 9.17 5.70
C ARG A 27 -15.44 7.78 5.17
N LEU A 28 -16.10 7.41 4.07
CA LEU A 28 -15.76 6.19 3.33
C LEU A 28 -14.62 6.50 2.37
N VAL A 29 -13.62 5.63 2.36
CA VAL A 29 -12.44 5.72 1.51
C VAL A 29 -12.14 4.38 0.85
N ASP A 30 -11.52 4.44 -0.31
CA ASP A 30 -10.89 3.28 -0.93
C ASP A 30 -9.38 3.39 -0.69
N VAL A 31 -8.78 2.32 -0.14
CA VAL A 31 -7.35 2.24 0.15
C VAL A 31 -6.71 1.29 -0.83
N TYR A 32 -5.61 1.71 -1.44
CA TYR A 32 -4.81 0.92 -2.36
C TYR A 32 -3.39 0.79 -1.80
N MET A 33 -2.84 -0.41 -1.87
CA MET A 33 -1.49 -0.75 -1.40
C MET A 33 -0.74 -1.53 -2.47
N TRP A 34 0.52 -1.19 -2.68
CA TRP A 34 1.38 -1.81 -3.68
C TRP A 34 2.86 -1.69 -3.30
N LEU A 35 3.71 -2.47 -3.96
CA LEU A 35 5.15 -2.46 -3.76
C LEU A 35 5.87 -1.98 -5.02
N GLU A 36 6.77 -1.01 -4.90
CA GLU A 36 7.62 -0.55 -6.00
C GLU A 36 9.07 -0.95 -5.81
N ASP A 37 9.76 -1.22 -6.91
CA ASP A 37 11.22 -1.21 -6.96
C ASP A 37 11.69 0.25 -6.97
N SER A 38 12.50 0.64 -5.98
CA SER A 38 12.86 2.05 -5.78
C SER A 38 13.71 2.62 -6.93
N ALA A 39 14.44 1.77 -7.66
CA ALA A 39 15.32 2.22 -8.73
C ALA A 39 14.56 2.46 -10.04
N THR A 40 13.63 1.56 -10.36
CA THR A 40 12.87 1.60 -11.61
C THR A 40 11.53 2.29 -11.49
N LYS A 41 11.05 2.50 -10.25
CA LYS A 41 9.68 2.99 -9.94
C LYS A 41 8.59 2.13 -10.58
N ARG A 42 8.93 0.88 -10.90
CA ARG A 42 7.96 -0.09 -11.40
C ARG A 42 7.32 -0.77 -10.21
N VAL A 43 6.01 -0.92 -10.28
CA VAL A 43 5.28 -1.75 -9.33
C VAL A 43 5.71 -3.20 -9.55
N VAL A 44 6.29 -3.80 -8.51
CA VAL A 44 6.82 -5.17 -8.51
C VAL A 44 5.92 -6.13 -7.76
N ASP A 45 5.01 -5.63 -6.91
CA ASP A 45 3.95 -6.44 -6.33
C ASP A 45 2.56 -5.79 -6.40
N TYR A 46 1.64 -6.64 -6.88
CA TYR A 46 0.19 -6.59 -7.04
C TYR A 46 -0.27 -8.02 -6.76
N VAL A 47 -1.53 -8.30 -6.38
CA VAL A 47 -2.04 -9.70 -6.36
C VAL A 47 -1.56 -10.40 -7.64
N ALA A 48 -0.62 -11.35 -7.54
CA ALA A 48 0.23 -11.74 -8.66
C ALA A 48 -0.59 -12.32 -9.84
N ALA A 49 -1.81 -12.78 -9.54
CA ALA A 49 -2.77 -13.29 -10.52
C ALA A 49 -3.62 -12.22 -11.25
N ARG A 50 -3.64 -10.95 -10.82
CA ARG A 50 -4.61 -9.94 -11.31
C ARG A 50 -4.02 -8.62 -11.82
N ASN A 51 -2.71 -8.38 -11.68
CA ASN A 51 -2.05 -7.14 -12.13
C ASN A 51 -2.78 -5.87 -11.62
N LYS A 52 -3.16 -5.88 -10.34
CA LYS A 52 -3.89 -4.81 -9.64
C LYS A 52 -3.37 -4.66 -8.20
N PRO A 53 -3.36 -3.44 -7.64
CA PRO A 53 -3.00 -3.21 -6.24
C PRO A 53 -3.92 -3.95 -5.29
N TYR A 54 -3.43 -4.16 -4.07
CA TYR A 54 -4.27 -4.57 -2.97
C TYR A 54 -5.22 -3.45 -2.61
N ALA A 55 -6.52 -3.67 -2.79
CA ALA A 55 -7.54 -2.65 -2.58
C ALA A 55 -8.50 -3.05 -1.46
N TYR A 56 -8.80 -2.09 -0.58
CA TYR A 56 -9.83 -2.18 0.43
C TYR A 56 -10.87 -1.10 0.15
N TYR A 57 -12.03 -1.51 -0.35
CA TYR A 57 -13.09 -0.59 -0.78
C TYR A 57 -14.04 -0.23 0.36
N LYS A 58 -14.59 0.99 0.30
CA LYS A 58 -15.62 1.51 1.22
C LYS A 58 -15.22 1.35 2.69
N MET A 59 -13.94 1.52 2.97
CA MET A 59 -13.39 1.49 4.31
C MET A 59 -13.83 2.74 5.06
N ARG A 60 -14.34 2.55 6.28
CA ARG A 60 -14.66 3.66 7.17
C ARG A 60 -13.39 4.17 7.84
N ALA A 61 -13.03 5.43 7.57
CA ALA A 61 -11.98 6.14 8.28
C ALA A 61 -12.56 6.72 9.57
N ASP A 62 -12.60 5.90 10.62
CA ASP A 62 -13.02 6.29 11.98
C ASP A 62 -11.81 6.80 12.80
N PRO A 63 -11.99 7.54 13.91
CA PRO A 63 -10.89 8.02 14.75
C PRO A 63 -10.00 6.92 15.31
N THR A 64 -10.56 5.73 15.58
CA THR A 64 -9.79 4.56 16.03
C THR A 64 -8.93 4.04 14.89
N PRO A 65 -7.59 4.02 15.04
CA PRO A 65 -6.69 3.54 14.00
C PRO A 65 -6.99 2.09 13.62
N ARG A 66 -6.99 1.81 12.31
CA ARG A 66 -7.14 0.46 11.76
C ARG A 66 -5.87 0.07 11.02
N ARG A 67 -5.20 -0.95 11.54
CA ARG A 67 -4.06 -1.58 10.90
C ARG A 67 -4.49 -2.70 9.96
N ARG A 68 -3.91 -2.74 8.77
CA ARG A 68 -3.98 -3.88 7.85
C ARG A 68 -2.57 -4.29 7.46
N GLU A 69 -2.43 -5.58 7.22
CA GLU A 69 -1.16 -6.22 6.89
C GLU A 69 -1.38 -7.16 5.71
N HIS A 70 -0.40 -7.19 4.82
CA HIS A 70 -0.43 -8.03 3.64
C HIS A 70 0.98 -8.56 3.35
N VAL A 71 1.10 -9.87 3.13
CA VAL A 71 2.37 -10.51 2.80
C VAL A 71 2.72 -10.28 1.33
N VAL A 72 3.96 -9.94 1.02
CA VAL A 72 4.45 -9.83 -0.34
C VAL A 72 4.50 -11.24 -0.94
N GLU A 73 3.72 -11.49 -1.99
CA GLU A 73 3.56 -12.83 -2.58
C GLU A 73 4.54 -13.10 -3.73
N VAL A 74 5.39 -12.13 -4.05
CA VAL A 74 6.44 -12.23 -5.07
C VAL A 74 7.81 -12.41 -4.44
N LYS A 75 8.68 -13.13 -5.15
CA LYS A 75 10.07 -13.31 -4.70
C LYS A 75 10.85 -12.00 -4.87
N LEU A 76 11.31 -11.44 -3.76
CA LEU A 76 12.17 -10.26 -3.74
C LEU A 76 13.65 -10.61 -3.92
N VAL A 77 14.44 -9.64 -4.40
CA VAL A 77 15.88 -9.77 -4.63
C VAL A 77 16.63 -9.16 -3.45
N ARG A 78 17.44 -9.96 -2.76
CA ARG A 78 18.24 -9.49 -1.63
C ARG A 78 19.21 -8.37 -2.04
N GLY A 79 19.39 -7.39 -1.16
CA GLY A 79 20.15 -6.17 -1.39
C GLY A 79 19.46 -5.13 -2.27
N THR A 80 18.21 -5.37 -2.68
CA THR A 80 17.44 -4.43 -3.52
C THR A 80 16.56 -3.53 -2.67
N SER A 81 16.47 -2.26 -3.04
CA SER A 81 15.60 -1.28 -2.38
C SER A 81 14.19 -1.34 -2.96
N TYR A 82 13.21 -1.39 -2.07
CA TYR A 82 11.79 -1.38 -2.40
C TYR A 82 11.05 -0.31 -1.60
N GLU A 83 9.89 0.11 -2.09
CA GLU A 83 9.00 1.07 -1.45
C GLU A 83 7.61 0.45 -1.27
N VAL A 84 7.15 0.37 -0.02
CA VAL A 84 5.74 0.10 0.27
C VAL A 84 4.96 1.38 0.07
N CYS A 85 3.93 1.34 -0.76
CA CYS A 85 3.18 2.51 -1.16
C CYS A 85 1.70 2.35 -0.82
N VAL A 86 1.08 3.42 -0.30
CA VAL A 86 -0.33 3.45 0.08
C VAL A 86 -1.00 4.70 -0.45
N GLY A 87 -2.09 4.51 -1.18
CA GLY A 87 -2.91 5.56 -1.77
C GLY A 87 -4.32 5.49 -1.19
N VAL A 88 -4.86 6.64 -0.79
CA VAL A 88 -6.22 6.72 -0.25
C VAL A 88 -7.01 7.76 -1.02
N VAL A 89 -8.17 7.35 -1.52
CA VAL A 89 -9.10 8.21 -2.25
C VAL A 89 -10.49 8.13 -1.61
N PRO A 90 -11.37 9.13 -1.82
CA PRO A 90 -12.77 8.99 -1.43
C PRO A 90 -13.38 7.72 -2.02
N ALA A 91 -14.29 7.07 -1.28
CA ALA A 91 -14.96 5.88 -1.79
C ALA A 91 -15.67 6.17 -3.11
N ASP A 92 -15.63 5.19 -4.02
CA ASP A 92 -16.22 5.26 -5.37
C ASP A 92 -15.55 6.31 -6.30
N ALA A 93 -14.43 6.91 -5.90
CA ALA A 93 -13.59 7.70 -6.80
C ALA A 93 -12.91 6.81 -7.86
N ALA A 94 -12.44 7.42 -8.95
CA ALA A 94 -11.70 6.69 -9.97
C ALA A 94 -10.47 6.00 -9.36
N THR A 95 -10.30 4.71 -9.65
CA THR A 95 -9.11 3.96 -9.26
C THR A 95 -7.87 4.61 -9.89
N PRO A 96 -6.81 4.91 -9.10
CA PRO A 96 -5.58 5.45 -9.65
C PRO A 96 -4.98 4.54 -10.74
N ASP A 97 -4.30 5.12 -11.72
CA ASP A 97 -3.57 4.33 -12.70
C ASP A 97 -2.20 3.94 -12.13
N PHE A 98 -2.13 2.76 -11.52
CA PHE A 98 -0.90 2.27 -10.90
C PHE A 98 0.18 1.83 -11.91
N ARG A 99 -0.13 1.82 -13.21
CA ARG A 99 0.89 1.63 -14.26
C ARG A 99 1.58 2.94 -14.63
N SER A 100 1.00 4.07 -14.23
CA SER A 100 1.59 5.38 -14.44
C SER A 100 2.80 5.54 -13.53
N PRO A 101 3.95 6.01 -14.03
CA PRO A 101 5.10 6.34 -13.18
C PRO A 101 4.82 7.54 -12.26
N ASN A 102 3.68 8.21 -12.44
CA ASN A 102 3.24 9.34 -11.62
C ASN A 102 2.19 8.94 -10.57
N VAL A 103 1.94 7.64 -10.36
CA VAL A 103 1.09 7.22 -9.26
C VAL A 103 1.74 7.65 -7.94
N THR A 104 0.98 8.32 -7.08
CA THR A 104 1.50 8.88 -5.83
C THR A 104 0.71 8.34 -4.64
N GLY A 105 1.39 8.27 -3.51
CA GLY A 105 0.86 7.80 -2.24
C GLY A 105 1.84 8.13 -1.12
N ILE A 106 1.50 7.72 0.09
CA ILE A 106 2.44 7.71 1.20
C ILE A 106 3.34 6.48 1.02
N MET A 107 4.65 6.68 1.16
CA MET A 107 5.64 5.67 0.81
C MET A 107 6.59 5.41 1.97
N ARG A 108 7.02 4.16 2.11
CA ARG A 108 8.07 3.74 3.04
C ARG A 108 9.08 2.85 2.34
N GLY A 109 10.30 3.34 2.20
CA GLY A 109 11.42 2.59 1.65
C GLY A 109 12.02 1.58 2.62
N PHE A 110 12.53 0.47 2.10
CA PHE A 110 13.33 -0.54 2.80
C PHE A 110 14.28 -1.26 1.85
N VAL A 111 15.27 -1.95 2.41
CA VAL A 111 16.16 -2.87 1.65
C VAL A 111 15.83 -4.28 2.09
N TYR A 112 15.55 -5.17 1.13
CA TYR A 112 15.26 -6.60 1.40
C TYR A 112 16.55 -7.42 1.52
#